data_AF-A0A0G3Z8B7-F1
#
_entry.id   AF-A0A0G3Z8B7-F1
#
_cell.length_a   1.000
_cell.length_b   1.000
_cell.length_c   1.000
_cell.angle_alpha   90.00
_cell.angle_beta   90.00
_cell.angle_gamma   90.00
#
_symmetry.space_group_name_H-M   'P 1'
#
loop_
_entity.id
_entity.type
_entity.pdbx_description
1 polymer ?
#
loop_
_entity_poly.entity_id
_entity_poly.type
_entity_poly.pdbx_seq_one_letter_code
_entity_poly.pdbx_strand_id
1 'polypeptide(L)'
;DHVASYGLNVYQSYGPRGYYTHEFDGDEQFYVDLEKKETVWRLPLFSEFTSFDPQGALRNIATLKHNLNIVTKRSNNTAAVN
;
A
#
# COMPACT_ATOMS: atom_id res chain seq x y z
N ASP A 1 8.60 21.05 -11.48
CA ASP A 1 7.41 20.70 -10.71
C ASP A 1 7.61 19.28 -10.19
N HIS A 2 7.06 18.94 -9.03
CA HIS A 2 7.28 17.65 -8.36
C HIS A 2 5.94 17.04 -7.91
N VAL A 3 5.83 15.71 -7.94
CA VAL A 3 4.61 14.98 -7.53
C VAL A 3 4.98 13.89 -6.54
N ALA A 4 4.24 13.81 -5.43
CA ALA A 4 4.42 12.79 -4.41
C ALA A 4 3.12 12.05 -4.12
N SER A 5 3.22 10.74 -3.89
CA SER A 5 2.13 9.88 -3.45
C SER A 5 2.48 9.26 -2.10
N TYR A 6 1.85 9.74 -1.02
CA TYR A 6 2.13 9.30 0.34
C TYR A 6 1.15 8.23 0.82
N GLY A 7 1.15 7.09 0.14
CA GLY A 7 0.30 5.94 0.47
C GLY A 7 -0.49 5.44 -0.73
N LEU A 8 0.23 5.07 -1.79
CA LEU A 8 -0.33 4.27 -2.87
C LEU A 8 -0.57 2.86 -2.34
N ASN A 9 -1.84 2.42 -2.36
CA ASN A 9 -2.26 1.21 -1.66
C ASN A 9 -3.14 0.36 -2.56
N VAL A 10 -2.84 -0.93 -2.64
CA VAL A 10 -3.63 -1.91 -3.40
C VAL A 10 -4.01 -3.06 -2.49
N TYR A 11 -5.25 -3.55 -2.61
CA TYR A 11 -5.70 -4.77 -1.95
C TYR A 11 -6.57 -5.57 -2.91
N GLN A 12 -6.29 -6.87 -3.02
CA GLN A 12 -7.07 -7.81 -3.82
C GLN A 12 -7.48 -9.03 -2.99
N SER A 13 -8.58 -9.68 -3.38
CA SER A 13 -9.13 -10.85 -2.69
C SER A 13 -8.54 -12.19 -3.16
N TYR A 14 -8.08 -12.27 -4.41
CA TYR A 14 -7.44 -13.47 -4.96
C TYR A 14 -5.96 -13.51 -4.52
N GLY A 15 -5.74 -14.07 -3.32
CA GLY A 15 -4.43 -14.14 -2.67
C GLY A 15 -4.20 -12.98 -1.68
N PRO A 16 -3.55 -13.21 -0.53
CA PRO A 16 -3.40 -12.22 0.53
C PRO A 16 -2.29 -11.18 0.24
N ARG A 17 -2.34 -10.53 -0.92
CA ARG A 17 -1.34 -9.51 -1.30
C ARG A 17 -1.97 -8.12 -1.25
N GLY A 18 -1.80 -7.47 -0.10
CA GLY A 18 -1.91 -6.02 -0.02
C GLY A 18 -0.55 -5.39 -0.35
N TYR A 19 -0.55 -4.17 -0.88
CA TYR A 19 0.67 -3.42 -1.15
C TYR A 19 0.51 -1.97 -0.68
N TYR A 20 1.57 -1.39 -0.14
CA TYR A 20 1.63 -0.01 0.35
C TYR A 20 2.98 0.60 -0.01
N THR A 21 2.99 1.71 -0.73
CA THR A 21 4.21 2.45 -1.11
C THR A 21 4.06 3.96 -0.92
N HIS A 22 5.21 4.61 -0.74
CA HIS A 22 5.36 6.04 -0.98
C HIS A 22 6.21 6.25 -2.22
N GLU A 23 5.80 7.18 -3.07
CA GLU A 23 6.47 7.49 -4.34
C GLU A 23 6.71 8.99 -4.46
N PHE A 24 7.83 9.36 -5.09
CA PHE A 24 8.21 10.74 -5.38
C PHE A 24 8.74 10.83 -6.81
N ASP A 25 8.14 11.69 -7.63
CA ASP A 25 8.41 11.86 -9.06
C ASP A 25 8.39 10.55 -9.88
N GLY A 26 7.59 9.57 -9.42
CA GLY A 26 7.45 8.25 -10.04
C GLY A 26 8.42 7.18 -9.52
N ASP A 27 9.36 7.55 -8.64
CA ASP A 27 10.26 6.61 -7.99
C ASP A 27 9.73 6.19 -6.62
N GLU A 28 9.79 4.89 -6.31
CA GLU A 28 9.47 4.36 -4.99
C GLU A 28 10.48 4.86 -3.95
N GLN A 29 9.98 5.46 -2.87
CA GLN A 29 10.78 5.81 -1.70
C GLN A 29 10.93 4.60 -0.76
N PHE A 30 9.81 3.94 -0.46
CA PHE A 30 9.75 2.73 0.35
C PHE A 30 8.44 1.98 0.10
N TYR A 31 8.44 0.70 0.46
CA TYR A 31 7.23 -0.10 0.64
C TYR A 31 7.12 -0.60 2.09
N VAL A 32 5.93 -1.03 2.51
CA VAL A 32 5.76 -1.70 3.80
C VAL A 32 5.58 -3.21 3.59
N ASP A 33 6.47 -3.99 4.20
CA ASP A 33 6.29 -5.44 4.32
C ASP A 33 5.20 -5.68 5.36
N LEU A 34 4.01 -6.06 4.90
CA LEU A 34 2.82 -6.22 5.75
C LEU A 34 2.91 -7.45 6.66
N GLU A 35 3.71 -8.45 6.29
CA GLU A 35 3.88 -9.68 7.09
C GLU A 35 4.84 -9.41 8.25
N LYS A 36 5.98 -8.80 7.95
CA LYS A 36 6.99 -8.42 8.95
C LYS A 36 6.65 -7.14 9.69
N LYS A 37 5.69 -6.36 9.17
CA LYS A 37 5.27 -5.05 9.71
C LYS A 37 6.44 -4.08 9.80
N GLU A 38 7.22 -3.98 8.73
CA GLU A 38 8.40 -3.12 8.65
C GLU A 38 8.37 -2.25 7.40
N THR A 39 8.94 -1.05 7.52
CA THR A 39 9.16 -0.15 6.39
C THR A 39 10.48 -0.53 5.72
N VAL A 40 10.42 -0.87 4.44
CA VAL A 40 11.59 -1.24 3.63
C VAL A 40 11.88 -0.12 2.65
N TRP A 41 12.99 0.57 2.87
CA TRP A 41 13.44 1.69 2.05
C TRP A 41 14.07 1.20 0.75
N ARG A 42 13.69 1.83 -0.37
CA ARG A 42 14.28 1.52 -1.69
C ARG A 42 15.77 1.85 -1.73
N LEU A 43 16.14 3.00 -1.16
CA LEU A 43 17.51 3.39 -0.90
C LEU A 43 17.74 3.42 0.62
N PRO A 44 18.61 2.55 1.18
CA PRO A 44 18.84 2.47 2.62
C PRO A 44 19.24 3.80 3.25
N LEU A 45 19.93 4.67 2.50
CA LEU A 45 20.34 6.00 2.98
C LEU A 45 19.15 6.86 3.46
N PHE A 46 17.95 6.69 2.89
CA PHE A 46 16.78 7.46 3.32
C PHE A 46 16.32 7.14 4.75
N SER A 47 16.58 5.93 5.26
CA SER A 47 16.22 5.57 6.64
C SER A 47 17.00 6.35 7.69
N GLU A 48 18.15 6.94 7.32
CA GLU A 48 18.95 7.78 8.20
C GLU A 48 18.38 9.20 8.34
N PHE A 49 17.61 9.66 7.34
CA PHE A 49 17.08 11.03 7.29
C PHE A 49 15.59 11.10 7.65
N THR A 50 14.86 10.01 7.48
CA THR A 50 13.42 9.95 7.71
C THR A 50 12.99 8.54 8.12
N SER A 51 11.81 8.45 8.70
CA SER A 51 11.21 7.19 9.12
C SER A 51 9.71 7.17 8.79
N PHE A 52 9.16 5.97 8.72
CA PHE A 52 7.73 5.77 8.56
C PHE A 52 7.28 4.65 9.48
N ASP A 53 6.21 4.90 10.26
CA ASP A 53 5.60 3.88 11.11
C ASP A 53 4.74 2.94 10.25
N PRO A 54 5.11 1.64 10.12
CA PRO A 54 4.37 0.68 9.31
C PRO A 54 2.92 0.47 9.79
N GLN A 55 2.58 0.86 11.03
CA GLN A 55 1.20 0.82 11.53
C GLN A 55 0.24 1.67 10.68
N GLY A 56 0.72 2.76 10.08
CA GLY A 56 -0.06 3.59 9.15
C GLY A 56 -0.50 2.78 7.92
N ALA A 57 0.42 2.03 7.33
CA ALA A 57 0.14 1.16 6.18
C ALA A 57 -0.83 0.03 6.54
N LEU A 58 -0.61 -0.65 7.68
CA LEU A 58 -1.50 -1.72 8.16
C LEU A 58 -2.95 -1.25 8.31
N ARG A 59 -3.15 -0.03 8.83
CA ARG A 59 -4.48 0.59 8.96
C ARG A 59 -5.12 0.85 7.60
N ASN A 60 -4.34 1.33 6.62
CA ASN A 60 -4.82 1.58 5.28
C ASN A 60 -5.22 0.30 4.56
N ILE A 61 -4.44 -0.77 4.69
CA ILE A 61 -4.77 -2.09 4.13
C ILE A 61 -6.03 -2.68 4.78
N ALA A 62 -6.20 -2.55 6.09
CA ALA A 62 -7.42 -2.99 6.78
C ALA A 62 -8.67 -2.24 6.26
N THR A 63 -8.54 -0.94 6.03
CA THR A 63 -9.60 -0.10 5.45
C THR A 63 -9.91 -0.52 4.01
N LEU A 64 -8.89 -0.75 3.19
CA LEU A 64 -9.08 -1.23 1.81
C LEU A 64 -9.75 -2.60 1.75
N LYS A 65 -9.38 -3.53 2.64
CA LYS A 65 -10.05 -4.84 2.75
C LYS A 65 -11.54 -4.69 3.04
N HIS A 66 -11.89 -3.80 3.97
CA HIS A 66 -13.30 -3.51 4.28
C HIS A 66 -14.03 -2.91 3.07
N ASN A 67 -13.42 -1.91 2.43
CA ASN A 67 -14.00 -1.23 1.27
C ASN A 67 -14.15 -2.17 0.07
N LEU A 68 -13.17 -3.05 -0.18
CA LEU A 68 -13.24 -4.03 -1.26
C LEU A 68 -14.45 -4.93 -1.09
N ASN A 69 -14.72 -5.43 0.13
CA ASN A 69 -15.91 -6.24 0.41
C ASN A 69 -17.22 -5.50 0.07
N ILE A 70 -17.29 -4.20 0.39
CA ILE A 70 -18.46 -3.37 0.05
C ILE A 70 -18.59 -3.22 -1.47
N VAL A 71 -17.49 -2.89 -2.17
CA VAL A 71 -17.50 -2.66 -3.62
C VAL A 71 -17.77 -3.96 -4.39
N THR A 72 -17.24 -5.10 -3.97
CA THR A 72 -17.55 -6.42 -4.55
C THR A 72 -19.05 -6.71 -4.47
N LYS A 73 -19.69 -6.47 -3.31
CA LYS A 73 -21.14 -6.65 -3.18
C LYS A 73 -21.91 -5.67 -4.07
N ARG A 74 -21.50 -4.40 -4.11
CA ARG A 74 -22.15 -3.36 -4.92
C ARG A 74 -22.04 -3.62 -6.43
N SER A 75 -20.98 -4.28 -6.86
CA SER A 75 -20.71 -4.65 -8.25
C SER A 75 -21.26 -6.02 -8.63
N ASN A 76 -22.21 -6.56 -7.86
CA ASN A 76 -22.81 -7.90 -8.10
C ASN A 76 -21.76 -9.01 -8.20
N ASN A 77 -20.66 -8.90 -7.44
CA ASN A 77 -19.54 -9.85 -7.44
C ASN A 77 -18.84 -9.98 -8.81
N THR A 78 -18.84 -8.92 -9.63
CA THR A 78 -18.06 -8.88 -10.87
C THR A 78 -16.57 -8.99 -10.55
N ALA A 79 -15.90 -10.00 -11.11
CA ALA A 79 -14.46 -10.20 -10.93
C ALA A 79 -13.67 -9.27 -11.85
N ALA A 80 -12.49 -8.84 -11.40
CA ALA A 80 -11.52 -8.19 -12.28
C ALA A 80 -11.02 -9.21 -13.33
N VAL A 81 -10.83 -8.74 -14.56
CA VAL A 81 -10.21 -9.51 -15.64
C VAL A 81 -8.70 -9.30 -15.60
N ASN A 82 -7.93 -10.37 -15.85
CA ASN A 82 -6.46 -10.33 -15.92
C ASN A 82 -5.99 -10.05 -17.35
#